data_AF-A0A380K2T9-F1
#
_entry.id   AF-A0A380K2T9-F1
#
_cell.length_a   1.000
_cell.length_b   1.000
_cell.length_c   1.000
_cell.angle_alpha   90.00
_cell.angle_beta   90.00
_cell.angle_gamma   90.00
#
_symmetry.space_group_name_H-M   'P 1'
#
loop_
_entity.id
_entity.type
_entity.pdbx_description
1 polymer ?
#
loop_
_entity_poly.entity_id
_entity_poly.type
_entity_poly.pdbx_seq_one_letter_code
_entity_poly.pdbx_strand_id
1 'polypeptide(L)' 'MEYKVELSSIDQFKAWSGARETLNTVRERGGIDQLTSLCEDVFSGNTPTQTEINDWLWFDEDFIFKALGYRDLIEE' A
#
# COMPACT_ATOMS: atom_id res chain seq x y z
N MET A 1 -4.04 5.58 -21.96
CA MET A 1 -5.21 5.39 -21.08
C MET A 1 -4.67 5.39 -19.66
N GLU A 2 -4.83 6.50 -18.94
CA GLU A 2 -4.48 6.57 -17.53
C GLU A 2 -5.59 5.89 -16.74
N TYR A 3 -5.30 4.69 -16.23
CA TYR A 3 -6.18 3.99 -15.31
C TYR A 3 -6.04 4.67 -13.95
N LYS A 4 -6.98 5.57 -13.65
CA LYS A 4 -7.12 6.20 -12.33
C LYS A 4 -7.60 5.12 -11.37
N VAL A 5 -6.79 4.77 -10.38
CA VAL A 5 -7.19 3.83 -9.33
C VAL A 5 -8.13 4.60 -8.42
N GLU A 6 -9.38 4.13 -8.28
CA GLU A 6 -10.22 4.62 -7.19
C GLU A 6 -9.60 4.11 -5.89
N LEU A 7 -9.01 5.03 -5.13
CA LEU A 7 -8.35 4.75 -3.84
C LEU A 7 -9.31 4.12 -2.81
N SER A 8 -10.61 4.12 -3.08
CA SER A 8 -11.67 3.56 -2.25
C SER A 8 -11.52 2.06 -1.94
N SER A 9 -10.62 1.31 -2.59
CA SER A 9 -10.18 -0.01 -2.12
C SER A 9 -8.84 -0.45 -2.71
N ILE A 10 -7.75 -0.28 -1.96
CA ILE A 10 -6.45 -0.90 -2.30
C ILE A 10 -6.52 -2.43 -2.31
N ASP A 11 -7.57 -3.03 -1.73
CA ASP A 11 -7.80 -4.47 -1.77
C ASP A 11 -7.79 -5.04 -3.19
N GLN A 12 -8.41 -4.32 -4.15
CA GLN A 12 -8.52 -4.76 -5.53
C GLN A 12 -7.29 -4.41 -6.37
N PHE A 13 -6.32 -3.69 -5.78
CA PHE A 13 -5.08 -3.34 -6.43
C PHE A 13 -4.22 -4.59 -6.67
N LYS A 14 -3.78 -4.78 -7.92
CA LYS A 14 -2.87 -5.86 -8.30
C LYS A 14 -1.43 -5.38 -8.24
N ALA A 15 -0.87 -5.39 -7.03
CA ALA A 15 0.55 -5.15 -6.84
C ALA A 15 1.42 -6.22 -7.53
N TRP A 16 2.60 -5.82 -7.98
CA TRP A 16 3.59 -6.69 -8.63
C TRP A 16 4.97 -6.55 -7.96
N SER A 17 5.86 -7.50 -8.25
CA SER A 17 7.21 -7.57 -7.62
C SER A 17 7.12 -7.53 -6.08
N GLY A 18 7.99 -6.77 -5.40
CA GLY A 18 8.03 -6.72 -3.92
C GLY A 18 6.78 -6.09 -3.29
N ALA A 19 6.14 -5.12 -3.96
CA ALA A 19 4.87 -4.55 -3.49
C ALA A 19 3.77 -5.59 -3.26
N ARG A 20 3.80 -6.70 -4.02
CA ARG A 20 2.87 -7.81 -3.86
C ARG A 20 3.03 -8.49 -2.51
N GLU A 21 4.26 -8.63 -2.02
CA GLU A 21 4.55 -9.24 -0.72
C GLU A 21 4.04 -8.35 0.42
N THR A 22 4.31 -7.04 0.35
CA THR A 22 3.76 -6.04 1.27
C THR A 22 2.24 -6.08 1.31
N LEU A 23 1.58 -5.98 0.15
CA LEU A 23 0.12 -5.95 0.07
C LEU A 23 -0.50 -7.26 0.57
N ASN A 24 0.07 -8.41 0.22
CA ASN A 24 -0.42 -9.70 0.71
C ASN A 24 -0.27 -9.81 2.23
N THR A 25 0.86 -9.40 2.78
CA THR A 25 1.11 -9.43 4.23
C THR A 25 0.10 -8.58 4.99
N VAL A 26 -0.20 -7.39 4.48
CA VAL A 26 -1.24 -6.52 5.03
C VAL A 26 -2.62 -7.17 4.91
N ARG A 27 -2.92 -7.81 3.77
CA ARG A 27 -4.19 -8.52 3.53
C ARG A 27 -4.39 -9.67 4.49
N GLU A 28 -3.37 -10.50 4.69
CA GLU A 28 -3.42 -11.66 5.61
C GLU A 28 -3.63 -11.24 7.06
N ARG A 29 -3.12 -10.06 7.44
CA ARG A 29 -3.31 -9.47 8.77
C ARG A 29 -4.61 -8.68 8.93
N GLY A 30 -5.39 -8.51 7.85
CA GLY A 30 -6.63 -7.73 7.85
C GLY A 30 -6.43 -6.21 7.91
N GLY A 31 -5.21 -5.70 7.65
CA GLY A 31 -4.87 -4.28 7.73
C GLY A 31 -5.16 -3.47 6.46
N ILE A 32 -5.94 -4.01 5.52
CA ILE A 32 -6.21 -3.37 4.22
C ILE A 32 -6.95 -2.05 4.37
N ASP A 33 -7.85 -1.95 5.33
CA ASP A 33 -8.59 -0.71 5.62
C ASP A 33 -7.64 0.41 6.09
N GLN A 34 -6.71 0.06 6.99
CA GLN A 34 -5.67 0.98 7.46
C GLN A 34 -4.69 1.35 6.35
N LEU A 35 -4.30 0.40 5.50
CA LEU A 35 -3.44 0.66 4.34
C LEU A 35 -4.14 1.56 3.31
N THR A 36 -5.44 1.37 3.10
CA THR A 36 -6.26 2.23 2.23
C THR A 36 -6.25 3.66 2.76
N SER A 37 -6.53 3.84 4.06
CA SER A 37 -6.49 5.14 4.72
C SER A 37 -5.10 5.79 4.64
N LEU A 38 -4.03 5.01 4.81
CA LEU A 38 -2.65 5.49 4.68
C LEU A 38 -2.34 5.92 3.24
N CYS A 39 -2.80 5.16 2.25
CA CYS A 39 -2.65 5.49 0.84
C CYS A 39 -3.37 6.80 0.50
N GLU A 40 -4.59 6.99 1.01
CA GLU A 40 -5.33 8.26 0.87
C GLU A 40 -4.61 9.45 1.53
N ASP A 41 -3.95 9.25 2.67
CA ASP A 41 -3.16 10.28 3.34
C ASP A 41 -1.87 10.62 2.57
N VAL A 42 -1.13 9.60 2.12
CA VAL A 42 0.13 9.75 1.37
C VAL A 42 -0.09 10.44 0.03
N PHE A 43 -1.13 10.04 -0.70
CA PHE A 43 -1.47 10.62 -2.00
C PHE A 43 -2.51 11.74 -1.89
N SER A 44 -2.77 12.25 -0.67
CA SER A 44 -3.76 13.29 -0.41
C SER A 44 -3.59 14.47 -1.37
N GLY A 45 -4.67 14.80 -2.09
CA GLY A 45 -4.69 15.87 -3.07
C GLY A 45 -4.36 15.46 -4.51
N ASN A 46 -3.97 14.22 -4.78
CA ASN A 46 -3.78 13.68 -6.12
C ASN A 46 -4.38 12.26 -6.26
N THR A 47 -4.70 11.86 -7.49
CA THR A 47 -5.06 10.47 -7.79
C THR A 47 -3.81 9.76 -8.30
N PRO A 48 -3.17 8.88 -7.52
CA PRO A 48 -1.98 8.19 -7.95
C PRO A 48 -2.29 7.19 -9.07
N THR A 49 -1.30 6.95 -9.91
CA THR A 49 -1.32 5.89 -10.90
C THR A 49 -1.03 4.53 -10.25
N GLN A 50 -1.37 3.45 -10.95
CA GLN A 50 -1.05 2.09 -10.50
C GLN A 50 0.45 1.91 -10.22
N THR A 51 1.31 2.53 -11.04
CA THR A 51 2.77 2.45 -10.85
C THR A 51 3.21 3.15 -9.59
N GLU A 52 2.66 4.34 -9.28
CA GLU A 52 3.01 5.07 -8.06
C GLU A 52 2.58 4.32 -6.80
N ILE A 53 1.39 3.72 -6.79
CA ILE A 53 0.94 2.88 -5.66
C ILE A 53 1.86 1.66 -5.53
N ASN A 54 2.22 1.02 -6.65
CA ASN A 54 3.13 -0.12 -6.62
C ASN A 54 4.50 0.26 -6.07
N ASP A 55 5.09 1.33 -6.57
CA ASP A 55 6.41 1.77 -6.14
C ASP A 55 6.40 2.15 -4.66
N TRP A 56 5.37 2.84 -4.18
CA TRP A 56 5.21 3.12 -2.75
C TRP A 56 5.12 1.84 -1.90
N LEU A 57 4.29 0.86 -2.31
CA LEU A 57 4.18 -0.42 -1.61
C LEU A 57 5.50 -1.23 -1.61
N TRP A 58 6.36 -1.03 -2.61
CA TRP A 58 7.62 -1.74 -2.75
C TRP A 58 8.77 -1.04 -2.01
N PHE A 59 8.94 0.26 -2.21
CA PHE A 59 10.07 1.02 -1.67
C PHE A 59 9.83 1.53 -0.25
N ASP A 60 8.58 1.76 0.15
CA ASP A 60 8.19 2.29 1.47
C ASP A 60 7.54 1.22 2.37
N GLU A 61 7.87 -0.07 2.16
CA GLU A 61 7.30 -1.18 2.95
C GLU A 61 7.54 -1.02 4.47
N ASP A 62 8.73 -0.53 4.86
CA ASP A 62 9.07 -0.26 6.26
C ASP A 62 8.14 0.80 6.87
N PHE A 63 7.92 1.90 6.15
CA PHE A 63 7.03 2.97 6.57
C PHE A 63 5.59 2.46 6.70
N ILE A 64 5.13 1.67 5.73
CA ILE A 64 3.80 1.05 5.74
C ILE A 64 3.65 0.14 6.95
N PHE A 65 4.59 -0.78 7.17
CA PHE A 65 4.57 -1.69 8.31
C PHE A 65 4.61 -0.92 9.63
N LYS A 66 5.40 0.14 9.73
CA LYS A 66 5.47 0.98 10.93
C LYS A 66 4.16 1.70 11.20
N ALA A 67 3.53 2.25 10.17
CA ALA A 67 2.23 2.92 10.27
C ALA A 67 1.11 1.94 10.67
N LEU A 68 1.17 0.70 10.17
CA LEU A 68 0.25 -0.39 10.52
C LEU A 68 0.57 -1.04 11.87
N GLY A 69 1.74 -0.77 12.45
CA GLY A 69 2.19 -1.33 13.72
C GLY A 69 2.87 -2.70 13.61
N TYR A 70 3.23 -3.15 12.42
CA TYR A 70 3.93 -4.42 12.15
C TYR A 70 5.43 -4.31 12.41
N ARG A 71 5.79 -3.95 13.63
CA ARG A 71 7.20 -3.82 14.05
C ARG A 71 7.95 -5.15 14.01
N ASP A 72 7.23 -6.27 14.01
CA ASP A 72 7.80 -7.61 13.88
C ASP A 72 8.32 -7.94 12.48
N LEU A 73 7.91 -7.16 11.47
CA LEU A 73 8.34 -7.31 10.08
C LEU A 73 9.44 -6.32 9.67
N ILE A 74 9.76 -5.38 10.55
CA ILE A 74 10.80 -4.38 10.33
C ILE A 74 12.10 -4.95 10.91
N GLU A 75 13.09 -5.21 10.05
CA GLU A 75 14.44 -5.56 10.52
C GLU A 75 15.13 -4.28 11.03
N GLU A 76 15.48 -4.25 12.32
CA GLU A 76 16.18 -3.15 13.01
C GLU A 76 17.59 -2.85 12.45
#